data_AF-A0A958J046-F1
#
_entry.id   AF-A0A958J046-F1
#
_cell.length_a   1.000
_cell.length_b   1.000
_cell.length_c   1.000
_cell.angle_alpha   90.00
_cell.angle_beta   90.00
_cell.angle_gamma   90.00
#
_symmetry.space_group_name_H-M   'P 1'
#
loop_
_entity.id
_entity.type
_entity.pdbx_description
1 polymer ?
#
loop_
_entity_poly.entity_id
_entity_poly.type
_entity_poly.pdbx_seq_one_letter_code
_entity_poly.pdbx_strand_id
1 'polypeptide(L)'
;MRFLWILLMLTTFFLYSSQAAEIYVDDVASNGNGTLNSPFNSISSALNAANPGDIIRVLPGNYAQKITSQISGTSGSPITIRAHDPGNRPVFSLSGTVMDISHDNIVIDGIVLDAQFSGNDIVRIDNAENLTIRNSEIRNATKDGVDMEQSNNVLIENTKIH
;
A
#
# COMPACT_ATOMS: atom_id res chain seq x y z
N MET A 1 -41.49 11.39 -51.77
CA MET A 1 -40.51 10.38 -51.31
C MET A 1 -39.24 11.11 -50.92
N ARG A 2 -38.96 11.28 -49.62
CA ARG A 2 -37.67 11.80 -49.12
C ARG A 2 -37.10 10.73 -48.21
N PHE A 3 -35.97 10.17 -48.62
CA PHE A 3 -35.26 9.10 -47.94
C PHE A 3 -34.65 9.63 -46.63
N LEU A 4 -35.02 9.02 -45.51
CA LEU A 4 -34.43 9.24 -44.20
C LEU A 4 -33.16 8.37 -44.10
N TRP A 5 -31.99 8.99 -44.06
CA TRP A 5 -30.72 8.31 -43.81
C TRP A 5 -30.51 8.22 -42.30
N ILE A 6 -30.69 7.03 -41.72
CA ILE A 6 -30.29 6.76 -40.34
C ILE A 6 -28.80 6.42 -40.35
N LEU A 7 -27.97 7.38 -39.90
CA LEU A 7 -26.57 7.15 -39.62
C LEU A 7 -26.45 6.42 -38.28
N LEU A 8 -26.22 5.11 -38.32
CA LEU A 8 -25.92 4.31 -37.14
C LEU A 8 -24.48 4.60 -36.71
N MET A 9 -24.28 5.53 -35.77
CA MET A 9 -22.99 5.68 -35.09
C MET A 9 -22.80 4.48 -34.16
N LEU A 10 -22.03 3.50 -34.62
CA LEU A 10 -21.55 2.39 -33.81
C LEU A 10 -20.42 2.92 -32.91
N THR A 11 -20.77 3.40 -31.70
CA THR A 11 -19.76 3.75 -30.71
C THR A 11 -19.19 2.47 -30.11
N THR A 12 -17.99 2.09 -30.53
CA THR A 12 -17.23 1.03 -29.88
C THR A 12 -16.84 1.49 -28.47
N PHE A 13 -17.56 1.02 -27.45
CA PHE A 13 -17.09 1.07 -26.07
C PHE A 13 -15.87 0.16 -25.95
N PHE A 14 -14.67 0.73 -25.96
CA PHE A 14 -13.49 0.03 -25.44
C PHE A 14 -13.69 -0.13 -23.94
N LEU A 15 -13.97 -1.36 -23.49
CA LEU A 15 -13.82 -1.74 -22.10
C LEU A 15 -12.32 -1.70 -21.79
N TYR A 16 -11.84 -0.56 -21.29
CA TYR A 16 -10.54 -0.52 -20.64
C TYR A 16 -10.69 -1.29 -19.33
N SER A 17 -10.27 -2.55 -19.30
CA SER A 17 -9.89 -3.14 -18.02
C SER A 17 -8.75 -2.28 -17.49
N SER A 18 -8.94 -1.54 -16.39
CA SER A 18 -7.80 -0.96 -15.70
C SER A 18 -6.99 -2.14 -15.18
N GLN A 19 -5.92 -2.48 -15.89
CA GLN A 19 -4.92 -3.39 -15.34
C GLN A 19 -4.41 -2.74 -14.05
N ALA A 20 -4.24 -3.56 -13.00
CA ALA A 20 -3.55 -3.14 -11.77
C ALA A 20 -2.26 -2.41 -12.14
N ALA A 21 -2.13 -1.14 -11.73
CA ALA A 21 -0.95 -0.36 -11.98
C ALA A 21 0.15 -0.74 -10.97
N GLU A 22 1.40 -0.62 -11.40
CA GLU A 22 2.53 -0.62 -10.47
C GLU A 22 2.96 0.83 -10.22
N ILE A 23 2.91 1.23 -8.95
CA ILE A 23 3.29 2.57 -8.47
C ILE A 23 4.58 2.43 -7.68
N TYR A 24 5.58 3.25 -7.98
CA TYR A 24 6.91 3.12 -7.41
C TYR A 24 7.20 4.24 -6.40
N VAL A 25 7.82 3.87 -5.28
CA VAL A 25 8.24 4.78 -4.20
C VAL A 25 9.72 4.58 -3.92
N ASP A 26 10.47 5.67 -3.84
CA ASP A 26 11.91 5.70 -3.57
C ASP A 26 12.23 6.83 -2.57
N ASP A 27 13.01 6.56 -1.52
CA ASP A 27 13.33 7.53 -0.47
C ASP A 27 14.27 8.67 -0.94
N VAL A 28 14.98 8.49 -2.05
CA VAL A 28 15.89 9.50 -2.61
C VAL A 28 15.35 10.24 -3.83
N ALA A 29 14.12 9.93 -4.26
CA ALA A 29 13.52 10.57 -5.42
C ALA A 29 13.12 12.04 -5.18
N SER A 30 12.99 12.81 -6.26
CA SER A 30 12.54 14.21 -6.23
C SER A 30 11.02 14.37 -6.39
N ASN A 31 10.25 13.34 -6.07
CA ASN A 31 8.80 13.25 -6.24
C ASN A 31 8.33 13.25 -7.72
N GLY A 32 8.49 12.11 -8.38
CA GLY A 32 8.05 11.91 -9.76
C GLY A 32 6.55 11.61 -9.90
N ASN A 33 6.19 10.85 -10.93
CA ASN A 33 4.81 10.49 -11.25
C ASN A 33 4.44 9.04 -10.87
N GLY A 34 5.28 8.37 -10.06
CA GLY A 34 5.03 7.01 -9.59
C GLY A 34 5.43 5.92 -10.58
N THR A 35 6.09 6.24 -11.69
CA THR A 35 6.69 5.23 -12.58
C THR A 35 8.05 4.78 -12.04
N LEU A 36 8.56 3.61 -12.46
CA LEU A 36 9.88 3.12 -12.02
C LEU A 36 11.03 4.12 -12.31
N ASN A 37 10.96 4.84 -13.44
CA ASN A 37 11.98 5.84 -13.80
C ASN A 37 11.75 7.22 -13.17
N SER A 38 10.59 7.43 -12.54
CA SER A 38 10.23 8.68 -11.87
C SER A 38 9.31 8.35 -10.68
N PRO A 39 9.85 7.66 -9.66
CA PRO A 39 9.05 7.21 -8.53
C PRO A 39 8.58 8.40 -7.69
N PHE A 40 7.49 8.19 -6.95
CA PHE A 40 7.13 9.10 -5.88
C PHE A 40 8.22 9.08 -4.80
N ASN A 41 8.41 10.19 -4.10
CA ASN A 41 9.35 10.22 -2.98
C ASN A 41 8.69 9.94 -1.62
N SER A 42 7.38 9.70 -1.62
CA SER A 42 6.65 9.39 -0.41
C SER A 42 5.64 8.28 -0.61
N ILE A 43 5.50 7.45 0.44
CA ILE A 43 4.49 6.39 0.47
C ILE A 43 3.07 6.99 0.46
N SER A 44 2.89 8.18 1.05
CA SER A 44 1.61 8.89 1.05
C SER A 44 1.19 9.32 -0.36
N SER A 45 2.12 9.85 -1.17
CA SER A 45 1.84 10.20 -2.58
C SER A 45 1.43 8.98 -3.39
N ALA A 46 2.08 7.83 -3.19
CA ALA A 46 1.70 6.59 -3.87
C ALA A 46 0.33 6.07 -3.41
N LEU A 47 0.06 6.08 -2.11
CA LEU A 47 -1.24 5.65 -1.58
C LEU A 47 -2.40 6.54 -2.03
N ASN A 48 -2.16 7.85 -2.17
CA ASN A 48 -3.15 8.79 -2.72
C ASN A 48 -3.40 8.58 -4.22
N ALA A 49 -2.41 8.07 -4.97
CA ALA A 49 -2.52 7.77 -6.39
C ALA A 49 -3.10 6.38 -6.69
N ALA A 50 -3.04 5.48 -5.72
CA ALA A 50 -3.47 4.09 -5.87
C ALA A 50 -4.99 3.96 -5.99
N ASN A 51 -5.42 2.95 -6.75
CA ASN A 51 -6.78 2.46 -6.85
C ASN A 51 -6.84 0.99 -6.41
N PRO A 52 -8.04 0.46 -6.09
CA PRO A 52 -8.20 -0.96 -5.78
C PRO A 52 -7.57 -1.88 -6.84
N GLY A 53 -6.67 -2.75 -6.42
CA GLY A 53 -5.91 -3.67 -7.27
C GLY A 53 -4.47 -3.25 -7.55
N ASP A 54 -4.12 -1.99 -7.33
CA ASP A 54 -2.77 -1.48 -7.59
C ASP A 54 -1.72 -2.06 -6.63
N ILE A 55 -0.48 -2.14 -7.13
CA ILE A 55 0.69 -2.57 -6.36
C ILE A 55 1.64 -1.38 -6.20
N ILE A 56 1.83 -0.95 -4.96
CA ILE A 56 2.85 0.02 -4.59
C ILE A 56 4.17 -0.73 -4.33
N ARG A 57 5.12 -0.61 -5.26
CA ARG A 57 6.48 -1.13 -5.19
C ARG A 57 7.37 -0.14 -4.45
N VAL A 58 7.79 -0.51 -3.25
CA VAL A 58 8.69 0.31 -2.44
C VAL A 58 10.13 -0.12 -2.68
N LEU A 59 10.95 0.76 -3.26
CA LEU A 59 12.36 0.51 -3.53
C LEU A 59 13.15 0.37 -2.21
N PRO A 60 14.28 -0.36 -2.21
CA PRO A 60 15.16 -0.41 -1.05
C PRO A 60 15.56 0.98 -0.57
N GLY A 61 15.50 1.22 0.74
CA GLY A 61 15.75 2.55 1.30
C GLY A 61 15.33 2.63 2.77
N ASN A 62 15.60 3.78 3.39
CA ASN A 62 15.21 4.11 4.75
C ASN A 62 14.19 5.24 4.75
N TYR A 63 12.94 4.89 5.01
CA TYR A 63 11.81 5.79 4.94
C TYR A 63 11.49 6.32 6.34
N ALA A 64 11.86 7.57 6.62
CA ALA A 64 11.40 8.30 7.81
C ALA A 64 9.95 8.79 7.61
N GLN A 65 9.05 7.88 7.24
CA GLN A 65 7.68 8.16 6.83
C GLN A 65 6.73 7.16 7.48
N LYS A 66 5.51 7.59 7.80
CA LYS A 66 4.46 6.71 8.31
C LYS A 66 3.69 6.11 7.14
N ILE A 67 3.39 4.81 7.20
CA ILE A 67 2.42 4.18 6.30
C ILE A 67 1.03 4.42 6.88
N THR A 68 0.20 5.19 6.20
CA THR A 68 -1.20 5.42 6.58
C THR A 68 -2.10 5.09 5.40
N SER A 69 -2.94 4.06 5.54
CA SER A 69 -3.91 3.70 4.49
C SER A 69 -4.81 4.89 4.11
N GLN A 70 -5.14 5.05 2.83
CA GLN A 70 -5.91 6.20 2.32
C GLN A 70 -7.30 5.82 1.81
N ILE A 71 -7.42 4.64 1.19
CA ILE A 71 -8.67 4.10 0.65
C ILE A 71 -8.67 2.58 0.83
N SER A 72 -9.86 1.98 0.83
CA SER A 72 -10.00 0.53 0.80
C SER A 72 -9.70 -0.01 -0.59
N GLY A 73 -9.08 -1.19 -0.65
CA GLY A 73 -9.18 -2.06 -1.82
C GLY A 73 -10.58 -2.71 -1.90
N THR A 74 -10.71 -3.71 -2.76
CA THR A 74 -11.92 -4.56 -2.81
C THR A 74 -11.56 -6.02 -2.57
N SER A 75 -12.54 -6.86 -2.22
CA SER A 75 -12.33 -8.27 -1.88
C SER A 75 -11.61 -9.09 -2.97
N GLY A 76 -11.66 -8.69 -4.24
CA GLY A 76 -10.91 -9.31 -5.34
C GLY A 76 -9.72 -8.50 -5.85
N SER A 77 -9.58 -7.24 -5.42
CA SER A 77 -8.56 -6.30 -5.89
C SER A 77 -8.04 -5.49 -4.70
N PRO A 78 -7.22 -6.10 -3.83
CA PRO A 78 -6.62 -5.40 -2.70
C PRO A 78 -5.57 -4.38 -3.18
N ILE A 79 -5.31 -3.37 -2.38
CA ILE A 79 -4.13 -2.49 -2.58
C ILE A 79 -2.95 -3.15 -1.90
N THR A 80 -1.86 -3.37 -2.65
CA THR A 80 -0.68 -4.07 -2.14
C THR A 80 0.51 -3.13 -1.98
N ILE A 81 1.00 -2.93 -0.77
CA ILE A 81 2.29 -2.29 -0.49
C ILE A 81 3.34 -3.40 -0.39
N ARG A 82 4.28 -3.44 -1.33
CA ARG A 82 5.24 -4.54 -1.46
C ARG A 82 6.67 -4.03 -1.67
N ALA A 83 7.63 -4.66 -1.00
CA ALA A 83 9.04 -4.48 -1.29
C ALA A 83 9.35 -4.76 -2.77
N HIS A 84 10.04 -3.84 -3.43
CA HIS A 84 10.47 -4.02 -4.80
C HIS A 84 11.49 -5.15 -4.91
N ASP A 85 12.46 -5.19 -3.99
CA ASP A 85 13.48 -6.24 -3.86
C ASP A 85 13.34 -6.95 -2.49
N PRO A 86 12.84 -8.20 -2.46
CA PRO A 86 12.73 -8.97 -1.21
C PRO A 86 14.07 -9.28 -0.53
N GLY A 87 15.19 -9.27 -1.26
CA GLY A 87 16.53 -9.47 -0.71
C GLY A 87 17.08 -8.21 -0.04
N ASN A 88 16.54 -7.04 -0.38
CA ASN A 88 16.93 -5.74 0.15
C ASN A 88 15.67 -4.93 0.53
N ARG A 89 15.01 -5.37 1.61
CA ARG A 89 13.71 -4.84 2.02
C ARG A 89 13.79 -3.36 2.44
N PRO A 90 12.80 -2.53 2.07
CA PRO A 90 12.69 -1.17 2.56
C PRO A 90 12.41 -1.15 4.08
N VAL A 91 12.99 -0.17 4.77
CA VAL A 91 12.81 0.04 6.20
C VAL A 91 12.06 1.33 6.44
N PHE A 92 10.84 1.24 6.96
CA PHE A 92 10.13 2.39 7.50
C PHE A 92 10.55 2.54 8.96
N SER A 93 11.26 3.63 9.28
CA SER A 93 11.90 3.84 10.57
C SER A 93 11.60 5.24 11.09
N LEU A 94 10.79 5.31 12.14
CA LEU A 94 10.47 6.56 12.83
C LEU A 94 10.07 6.30 14.29
N SER A 95 10.27 7.28 15.16
CA SER A 95 9.76 7.22 16.53
C SER A 95 8.25 7.45 16.55
N GLY A 96 7.49 6.44 16.94
CA GLY A 96 6.02 6.45 16.98
C GLY A 96 5.41 5.23 16.30
N THR A 97 4.10 5.33 16.03
CA THR A 97 3.39 4.35 15.19
C THR A 97 3.87 4.47 13.75
N VAL A 98 4.46 3.41 13.23
CA VAL A 98 5.07 3.35 11.90
C VAL A 98 4.05 3.00 10.82
N MET A 99 3.04 2.19 11.16
CA MET A 99 1.97 1.81 10.26
C MET A 99 0.59 1.94 10.92
N ASP A 100 -0.35 2.53 10.20
CA ASP A 100 -1.72 2.81 10.66
C ASP A 100 -2.72 2.48 9.54
N ILE A 101 -3.52 1.44 9.77
CA ILE A 101 -4.44 0.89 8.78
C ILE A 101 -5.86 0.98 9.31
N SER A 102 -6.70 1.70 8.57
CA SER A 102 -8.13 1.90 8.88
C SER A 102 -9.02 1.71 7.66
N HIS A 103 -8.51 1.00 6.66
CA HIS A 103 -9.18 0.72 5.39
C HIS A 103 -9.03 -0.75 5.03
N ASP A 104 -9.98 -1.26 4.25
CA ASP A 104 -10.14 -2.69 4.01
C ASP A 104 -9.32 -3.19 2.82
N ASN A 105 -9.10 -4.50 2.76
CA ASN A 105 -8.50 -5.19 1.61
C ASN A 105 -7.11 -4.62 1.27
N ILE A 106 -6.24 -4.59 2.27
CA ILE A 106 -4.87 -4.10 2.15
C ILE A 106 -3.89 -5.26 2.34
N VAL A 107 -2.80 -5.26 1.58
CA VAL A 107 -1.71 -6.24 1.72
C VAL A 107 -0.40 -5.51 1.96
N ILE A 108 0.33 -5.90 3.00
CA ILE A 108 1.69 -5.46 3.32
C ILE A 108 2.63 -6.65 3.13
N ASP A 109 3.63 -6.52 2.26
CA ASP A 109 4.44 -7.65 1.83
C ASP A 109 5.94 -7.29 1.75
N GLY A 110 6.74 -7.89 2.63
CA GLY A 110 8.19 -7.70 2.61
C GLY A 110 8.69 -6.39 3.22
N ILE A 111 7.90 -5.72 4.07
CA ILE A 111 8.27 -4.41 4.63
C ILE A 111 8.90 -4.59 6.03
N VAL A 112 9.93 -3.79 6.34
CA VAL A 112 10.46 -3.70 7.71
C VAL A 112 9.90 -2.44 8.37
N LEU A 113 9.29 -2.60 9.54
CA LEU A 113 8.72 -1.54 10.38
C LEU A 113 9.55 -1.43 11.66
N ASP A 114 10.21 -0.29 11.86
CA ASP A 114 11.15 -0.06 12.95
C ASP A 114 10.72 1.15 13.78
N ALA A 115 10.25 0.91 15.00
CA ALA A 115 9.73 1.97 15.87
C ALA A 115 10.79 2.66 16.73
N GLN A 116 12.08 2.31 16.56
CA GLN A 116 13.19 2.96 17.26
C GLN A 116 13.05 2.98 18.80
N PHE A 117 12.49 1.92 19.38
CA PHE A 117 12.19 1.82 20.82
C PHE A 117 11.23 2.91 21.33
N SER A 118 10.28 3.35 20.49
CA SER A 118 9.23 4.28 20.91
C SER A 118 8.17 3.61 21.80
N GLY A 119 7.57 4.39 22.69
CA GLY A 119 6.48 3.97 23.60
C GLY A 119 5.10 3.83 22.95
N ASN A 120 5.02 3.74 21.61
CA ASN A 120 3.77 3.60 20.87
C ASN A 120 3.67 2.20 20.25
N ASP A 121 2.47 1.83 19.84
CA ASP A 121 2.26 0.62 19.05
C ASP A 121 2.86 0.80 17.66
N ILE A 122 3.66 -0.15 17.18
CA ILE A 122 4.33 -0.03 15.87
C ILE A 122 3.30 -0.03 14.75
N VAL A 123 2.39 -0.99 14.82
CA VAL A 123 1.29 -1.19 13.88
C VAL A 123 -0.02 -0.99 14.62
N ARG A 124 -0.84 -0.05 14.15
CA ARG A 124 -2.23 0.11 14.59
C ARG A 124 -3.17 -0.30 13.47
N ILE A 125 -4.17 -1.10 13.80
CA ILE A 125 -5.21 -1.54 12.87
C ILE A 125 -6.56 -1.23 13.54
N ASP A 126 -7.31 -0.28 12.99
CA ASP A 126 -8.54 0.24 13.59
C ASP A 126 -9.68 0.26 12.56
N ASN A 127 -10.75 -0.48 12.84
CA ASN A 127 -11.94 -0.57 11.97
C ASN A 127 -11.58 -0.95 10.51
N ALA A 128 -10.72 -1.97 10.34
CA ALA A 128 -10.32 -2.49 9.03
C ALA A 128 -10.67 -3.98 8.87
N GLU A 129 -11.04 -4.37 7.66
CA GLU A 129 -11.30 -5.76 7.28
C GLU A 129 -10.33 -6.26 6.19
N ASN A 130 -10.01 -7.56 6.21
CA ASN A 130 -9.23 -8.22 5.15
C ASN A 130 -7.83 -7.63 4.96
N LEU A 131 -7.10 -7.39 6.05
CA LEU A 131 -5.69 -7.00 6.02
C LEU A 131 -4.79 -8.24 6.02
N THR A 132 -3.75 -8.26 5.17
CA THR A 132 -2.67 -9.23 5.26
C THR A 132 -1.34 -8.53 5.52
N ILE A 133 -0.59 -8.95 6.53
CA ILE A 133 0.81 -8.59 6.75
C ILE A 133 1.65 -9.85 6.58
N ARG A 134 2.56 -9.86 5.61
CA ARG A 134 3.37 -11.03 5.31
C ARG A 134 4.80 -10.73 4.94
N ASN A 135 5.68 -11.71 5.13
CA ASN A 135 7.12 -11.64 4.81
C ASN A 135 7.83 -10.43 5.44
N SER A 136 7.23 -9.87 6.49
CA SER A 136 7.58 -8.56 7.02
C SER A 136 8.37 -8.70 8.32
N GLU A 137 8.88 -7.59 8.82
CA GLU A 137 9.53 -7.53 10.13
C GLU A 137 9.02 -6.33 10.90
N ILE A 138 8.62 -6.55 12.14
CA ILE A 138 8.13 -5.53 13.07
C ILE A 138 9.09 -5.55 14.25
N ARG A 139 9.79 -4.45 14.50
CA ARG A 139 10.90 -4.48 15.47
C ARG A 139 11.07 -3.23 16.31
N ASN A 140 11.77 -3.41 17.43
CA ASN A 140 12.17 -2.35 18.34
C ASN A 140 10.95 -1.61 18.92
N ALA A 141 9.93 -2.35 19.38
CA ALA A 141 8.82 -1.81 20.15
C ALA A 141 9.22 -1.66 21.63
N THR A 142 8.68 -0.68 22.34
CA THR A 142 8.62 -0.73 23.82
C THR A 142 7.19 -0.81 24.36
N LYS A 143 6.18 -0.76 23.48
CA LYS A 143 4.78 -1.10 23.75
C LYS A 143 4.39 -2.31 22.89
N ASP A 144 3.23 -2.31 22.23
CA ASP A 144 2.77 -3.44 21.43
C ASP A 144 3.40 -3.40 20.03
N GLY A 145 3.80 -4.57 19.51
CA GLY A 145 4.25 -4.68 18.12
C GLY A 145 3.10 -4.44 17.14
N VAL A 146 1.92 -4.98 17.47
CA VAL A 146 0.69 -4.84 16.71
C VAL A 146 -0.46 -4.65 17.70
N ASP A 147 -1.20 -3.57 17.53
CA ASP A 147 -2.44 -3.28 18.26
C ASP A 147 -3.62 -3.28 17.28
N MET A 148 -4.72 -3.91 17.69
CA MET A 148 -5.89 -4.16 16.84
C MET A 148 -7.18 -3.81 17.57
N GLU A 149 -7.94 -2.87 16.98
CA GLU A 149 -9.23 -2.42 17.47
C GLU A 149 -10.29 -2.60 16.38
N GLN A 150 -11.44 -3.18 16.74
CA GLN A 150 -12.64 -3.28 15.88
C GLN A 150 -12.39 -3.83 14.46
N SER A 151 -11.36 -4.65 14.28
CA SER A 151 -10.89 -5.13 12.97
C SER A 151 -11.16 -6.62 12.79
N ASN A 152 -11.38 -7.05 11.54
CA ASN A 152 -11.79 -8.43 11.22
C ASN A 152 -10.96 -9.01 10.07
N ASN A 153 -10.83 -10.34 10.04
CA ASN A 153 -10.11 -11.08 9.00
C ASN A 153 -8.70 -10.54 8.71
N VAL A 154 -7.91 -10.33 9.77
CA VAL A 154 -6.50 -9.95 9.66
C VAL A 154 -5.63 -11.20 9.66
N LEU A 155 -4.77 -11.35 8.65
CA LEU A 155 -3.78 -12.41 8.55
C LEU A 155 -2.38 -11.83 8.74
N ILE A 156 -1.64 -12.35 9.73
CA ILE A 156 -0.21 -12.08 9.90
C ILE A 156 0.53 -13.40 9.70
N GLU A 157 1.29 -13.52 8.62
CA GLU A 157 2.01 -14.76 8.26
C GLU A 157 3.47 -14.47 7.93
N ASN A 158 4.37 -15.43 8.16
CA ASN A 158 5.79 -15.32 7.79
C ASN A 158 6.46 -13.99 8.20
N THR A 159 6.03 -13.43 9.35
CA THR A 159 6.44 -12.11 9.83
C THR A 159 7.19 -12.26 11.13
N LYS A 160 8.36 -11.61 11.24
CA LYS A 160 9.16 -11.60 12.47
C LYS A 160 8.75 -10.41 13.33
N ILE A 161 8.36 -10.64 14.58
CA ILE A 161 8.03 -9.60 15.55
C ILE A 161 9.00 -9.74 16.74
N HIS A 162 9.82 -8.72 17.03
CA HIS A 162 10.87 -8.78 18.07
C HIS A 162 11.25 -7.44 18.70
#